data_AF-A0AAW1WBU4-F1
#
_entry.id   AF-A0AAW1WBU4-F1
#
_cell.length_a   1.000
_cell.length_b   1.000
_cell.length_c   1.000
_cell.angle_alpha   90.00
_cell.angle_beta   90.00
_cell.angle_gamma   90.00
#
_symmetry.space_group_name_H-M   'P 1'
#
loop_
_entity.id
_entity.type
_entity.pdbx_description
1 polymer ?
#
loop_
_entity_poly.entity_id
_entity_poly.type
_entity_poly.pdbx_seq_one_letter_code
_entity_poly.pdbx_strand_id
1 'polypeptide(L)'
;MENSLLLFSLLLLLLVPSSAQMPGFVSLDCGGEEFFSDELGLDWTPDELRYGEATSIEVLNETRKQYTSLRHFPADSRKYCYTMNVTSRTRYLLRATFLYEMRELIFLATSPTVSVCLSNATTGQPFISTLELRQFNGSVYFTAYEEHFYLSVSARINFGADSEAPVRYPDDPFDRIWSSDSIKKAITL
;
A
#
# COMPACT_ATOMS: atom_id res chain seq x y z
N MET A 1 -20.73 22.71 38.58
CA MET A 1 -19.41 22.18 38.17
C MET A 1 -19.50 20.96 37.26
N GLU A 2 -20.56 20.14 37.34
CA GLU A 2 -20.70 18.93 36.50
C GLU A 2 -20.95 19.21 35.00
N ASN A 3 -21.74 20.23 34.65
CA ASN A 3 -21.99 20.60 33.24
C ASN A 3 -20.74 21.08 32.48
N SER A 4 -19.74 21.63 33.19
CA SER A 4 -18.51 22.13 32.56
C SER A 4 -17.57 20.99 32.13
N LEU A 5 -17.62 19.85 32.83
CA LEU A 5 -16.81 18.67 32.53
C LEU A 5 -17.38 17.90 31.33
N LEU A 6 -18.71 17.87 31.19
CA LEU A 6 -19.41 17.25 30.06
C LEU A 6 -19.13 18.01 28.74
N LEU A 7 -19.12 19.35 28.77
CA LEU A 7 -18.76 20.16 27.59
C LEU A 7 -17.31 19.93 27.16
N PHE A 8 -16.37 19.83 28.12
CA PHE A 8 -14.96 19.56 27.83
C PHE A 8 -14.75 18.16 27.25
N SER A 9 -15.48 17.16 27.78
CA SER A 9 -15.49 15.79 27.24
C SER A 9 -16.06 15.69 25.82
N LEU A 10 -17.11 16.47 25.51
CA LEU A 10 -17.72 16.50 24.17
C LEU A 10 -16.81 17.21 23.14
N LEU A 11 -16.07 18.23 23.58
CA LEU A 11 -15.11 18.95 22.74
C LEU A 11 -13.87 18.09 22.42
N LEU A 12 -13.42 17.23 23.34
CA LEU A 12 -12.34 16.26 23.09
C LEU A 12 -12.72 15.18 22.07
N LEU A 13 -13.99 14.77 22.00
CA LEU A 13 -14.49 13.81 21.00
C LEU A 13 -14.51 14.38 19.57
N LEU A 14 -14.58 15.71 19.41
CA LEU A 14 -14.59 16.40 18.11
C LEU A 14 -13.18 16.71 17.58
N LEU A 15 -12.13 16.50 18.39
CA LEU A 15 -10.73 16.76 18.05
C LEU A 15 -9.99 15.49 17.62
N VAL A 16 -10.66 14.34 17.56
CA VAL A 16 -10.06 13.15 16.96
C VAL A 16 -10.02 13.38 15.46
N PRO A 17 -8.84 13.44 14.81
CA PRO A 17 -8.79 13.40 13.35
C PRO A 17 -9.45 12.09 12.93
N SER A 18 -10.66 12.18 12.38
CA SER A 18 -11.30 11.04 11.75
C SER A 18 -10.52 10.78 10.48
N SER A 19 -9.57 9.85 10.53
CA SER A 19 -9.02 9.28 9.31
C SER A 19 -10.18 8.65 8.55
N ALA A 20 -10.38 9.08 7.30
CA ALA A 20 -11.39 8.50 6.43
C ALA A 20 -11.01 7.06 6.04
N GLN A 21 -9.74 6.66 6.25
CA GLN A 21 -9.20 5.38 5.84
C GLN A 21 -9.92 4.21 6.51
N MET A 22 -10.15 3.14 5.73
CA MET A 22 -10.70 1.92 6.27
C MET A 22 -9.75 1.27 7.29
N PRO A 23 -10.30 0.72 8.40
CA PRO A 23 -9.51 0.01 9.38
C PRO A 23 -8.70 -1.13 8.75
N GLY A 24 -7.43 -1.26 9.16
CA GLY A 24 -6.54 -2.32 8.70
C GLY A 24 -5.76 -2.01 7.42
N PHE A 25 -5.93 -0.82 6.83
CA PHE A 25 -5.04 -0.34 5.78
C PHE A 25 -3.69 0.10 6.36
N VAL A 26 -2.62 -0.25 5.67
CA VAL A 26 -1.24 0.14 6.01
C VAL A 26 -0.58 0.70 4.76
N SER A 27 -0.01 1.90 4.84
CA SER A 27 0.76 2.51 3.76
C SER A 27 2.11 2.98 4.31
N LEU A 28 3.19 2.41 3.78
CA LEU A 28 4.57 2.77 4.15
C LEU A 28 5.20 3.60 3.04
N ASP A 29 5.71 4.77 3.39
CA ASP A 29 6.60 5.60 2.58
C ASP A 29 8.05 5.19 2.88
N CYS A 30 8.64 4.36 2.01
CA CYS A 30 9.92 3.73 2.28
C CYS A 30 11.06 4.71 2.01
N GLY A 31 11.75 5.13 3.07
CA GLY A 31 12.73 6.21 3.00
C GLY A 31 12.15 7.61 3.25
N GLY A 32 10.84 7.72 3.48
CA GLY A 32 10.22 8.95 3.97
C GLY A 32 10.54 9.17 5.44
N GLU A 33 10.43 10.43 5.90
CA GLU A 33 10.74 10.81 7.29
C GLU A 33 9.52 11.34 8.06
N GLU A 34 8.42 11.63 7.36
CA GLU A 34 7.26 12.31 7.94
C GLU A 34 5.98 11.49 7.78
N PHE A 35 5.11 11.60 8.78
CA PHE A 35 3.72 11.16 8.69
C PHE A 35 2.91 12.16 7.87
N PHE A 36 2.06 11.67 6.96
CA PHE A 36 1.14 12.52 6.20
C PHE A 36 -0.09 11.75 5.73
N SER A 37 -1.16 12.46 5.40
CA SER A 37 -2.30 11.92 4.68
C SER A 37 -2.28 12.45 3.25
N ASP A 38 -2.54 11.61 2.27
CA ASP A 38 -2.60 12.02 0.86
C ASP A 38 -3.97 12.61 0.46
N GLU A 39 -4.08 13.02 -0.79
CA GLU A 39 -5.33 13.57 -1.36
C GLU A 39 -6.49 12.58 -1.42
N LEU A 40 -6.19 11.27 -1.32
CA LEU A 40 -7.19 10.21 -1.26
C LEU A 40 -7.67 9.97 0.18
N GLY A 41 -7.04 10.61 1.18
CA GLY A 41 -7.31 10.40 2.59
C GLY A 41 -6.68 9.12 3.15
N LEU A 42 -5.65 8.59 2.49
CA LEU A 42 -4.85 7.48 3.00
C LEU A 42 -3.71 8.02 3.87
N ASP A 43 -3.52 7.38 5.01
CA ASP A 43 -2.45 7.72 5.94
C ASP A 43 -1.17 6.97 5.57
N TRP A 44 -0.09 7.74 5.43
CA TRP A 44 1.25 7.27 5.09
C TRP A 44 2.17 7.42 6.30
N THR A 45 2.92 6.35 6.56
CA THR A 45 3.86 6.26 7.68
C THR A 45 5.28 6.01 7.16
N PRO A 46 6.31 6.67 7.72
CA PRO A 46 7.70 6.33 7.46
C PRO A 46 8.01 4.86 7.76
N ASP A 47 8.97 4.27 7.03
CA ASP A 47 9.41 2.92 7.34
C ASP A 47 10.39 2.84 8.53
N GLU A 48 10.15 1.90 9.45
CA GLU A 48 10.97 1.74 10.66
C GLU A 48 12.12 0.72 10.48
N LEU A 49 12.70 0.63 9.28
CA LEU A 49 13.80 -0.30 9.01
C LEU A 49 15.15 0.26 9.47
N ARG A 50 15.90 -0.58 10.22
CA ARG A 50 17.27 -0.28 10.68
C ARG A 50 18.36 -0.52 9.64
N TYR A 51 18.01 -1.13 8.52
CA TYR A 51 18.93 -1.52 7.46
C TYR A 51 18.55 -0.84 6.16
N GLY A 52 19.50 -0.74 5.24
CA GLY A 52 19.32 0.03 4.01
C GLY A 52 19.41 1.54 4.26
N GLU A 53 19.49 2.30 3.19
CA GLU A 53 19.68 3.74 3.22
C GLU A 53 18.54 4.41 2.45
N ALA A 54 18.00 5.47 3.04
CA ALA A 54 16.94 6.28 2.45
C ALA A 54 17.57 7.33 1.53
N THR A 55 16.94 7.58 0.39
CA THR A 55 17.34 8.68 -0.50
C THR A 55 16.10 9.33 -1.09
N SER A 56 16.14 10.65 -1.20
CA SER A 56 15.18 11.40 -2.02
C SER A 56 15.50 11.20 -3.49
N ILE A 57 14.46 11.21 -4.31
CA ILE A 57 14.50 11.01 -5.75
C ILE A 57 13.57 12.02 -6.42
N GLU A 58 13.91 12.41 -7.65
CA GLU A 58 13.04 13.23 -8.48
C GLU A 58 12.60 12.39 -9.68
N VAL A 59 11.29 12.10 -9.74
CA VAL A 59 10.68 11.35 -10.85
C VAL A 59 9.88 12.32 -11.71
N LEU A 60 10.15 12.31 -13.02
CA LEU A 60 9.46 13.18 -13.97
C LEU A 60 7.95 12.95 -13.93
N ASN A 61 7.18 14.03 -13.87
CA ASN A 61 5.71 14.03 -13.80
C ASN A 61 5.12 13.31 -12.58
N GLU A 62 5.91 13.10 -11.53
CA GLU A 62 5.43 12.56 -10.26
C GLU A 62 5.44 13.65 -9.19
N THR A 63 4.28 13.90 -8.59
CA THR A 63 4.10 14.94 -7.57
C THR A 63 3.69 14.36 -6.22
N ARG A 64 3.38 13.06 -6.16
CA ARG A 64 2.91 12.40 -4.95
C ARG A 64 4.08 12.11 -4.01
N LYS A 65 3.96 12.57 -2.77
CA LYS A 65 5.03 12.57 -1.76
C LYS A 65 5.67 11.18 -1.54
N GLN A 66 4.87 10.13 -1.47
CA GLN A 66 5.31 8.73 -1.26
C GLN A 66 6.18 8.17 -2.39
N TYR A 67 6.28 8.86 -3.53
CA TYR A 67 7.13 8.46 -4.66
C TYR A 67 8.33 9.38 -4.85
N THR A 68 8.58 10.30 -3.91
CA THR A 68 9.75 11.20 -3.90
C THR A 68 10.89 10.68 -3.02
N SER A 69 10.71 9.51 -2.41
CA SER A 69 11.71 8.83 -1.62
C SER A 69 11.79 7.35 -1.99
N LEU A 70 12.94 6.72 -1.74
CA LEU A 70 13.07 5.27 -1.73
C LEU A 70 14.05 4.84 -0.65
N ARG A 71 13.94 3.58 -0.22
CA ARG A 71 14.97 2.89 0.55
C ARG A 71 15.66 1.85 -0.34
N HIS A 72 16.98 1.90 -0.39
CA HIS A 72 17.79 0.90 -1.09
C HIS A 72 18.63 0.09 -0.10
N PHE A 73 18.96 -1.14 -0.47
CA PHE A 73 19.68 -2.07 0.38
C PHE A 73 20.97 -2.56 -0.28
N PRO A 74 21.97 -2.99 0.52
CA PRO A 74 23.20 -3.57 -0.02
C PRO A 74 22.93 -4.72 -0.99
N ALA A 75 23.65 -4.74 -2.11
CA ALA A 75 23.63 -5.81 -3.11
C ALA A 75 24.45 -7.04 -2.64
N ASP A 76 24.09 -7.60 -1.49
CA ASP A 76 24.71 -8.79 -0.90
C ASP A 76 23.76 -10.01 -0.92
N SER A 77 24.16 -11.12 -0.31
CA SER A 77 23.36 -12.35 -0.27
C SER A 77 22.23 -12.33 0.77
N ARG A 78 22.06 -11.23 1.51
CA ARG A 78 21.05 -11.14 2.57
C ARG A 78 19.69 -10.75 1.99
N LYS A 79 18.66 -11.06 2.77
CA LYS A 79 17.29 -10.61 2.53
C LYS A 79 16.95 -9.51 3.54
N TYR A 80 16.34 -8.44 3.07
CA TYR A 80 15.88 -7.32 3.88
C TYR A 80 14.36 -7.31 3.87
N CYS A 81 13.76 -7.55 5.03
CA CYS A 81 12.33 -7.87 5.12
C CYS A 81 11.57 -6.83 5.92
N TYR A 82 10.53 -6.27 5.31
CA TYR A 82 9.44 -5.58 6.02
C TYR A 82 8.55 -6.64 6.66
N THR A 83 8.22 -6.48 7.94
CA THR A 83 7.30 -7.38 8.63
C THR A 83 6.11 -6.58 9.11
N MET A 84 4.91 -6.99 8.71
CA MET A 84 3.65 -6.31 9.02
C MET A 84 2.73 -7.25 9.78
N ASN A 85 2.01 -6.68 10.74
CA ASN A 85 0.97 -7.40 11.48
C ASN A 85 -0.27 -7.55 10.59
N VAL A 86 -0.84 -8.74 10.57
CA VAL A 86 -2.04 -9.09 9.81
C VAL A 86 -2.97 -9.97 10.63
N THR A 87 -4.23 -10.02 10.25
CA THR A 87 -5.19 -10.95 10.86
C THR A 87 -5.11 -12.30 10.14
N SER A 88 -4.84 -13.37 10.88
CA SER A 88 -4.84 -14.72 10.31
C SER A 88 -6.22 -15.07 9.72
N ARG A 89 -6.23 -15.88 8.67
CA ARG A 89 -7.40 -16.25 7.84
C ARG A 89 -8.11 -15.05 7.19
N THR A 90 -7.39 -13.97 6.95
CA THR A 90 -7.90 -12.78 6.25
C THR A 90 -7.15 -12.57 4.95
N ARG A 91 -7.86 -12.13 3.91
CA ARG A 91 -7.25 -11.84 2.61
C ARG A 91 -6.73 -10.42 2.57
N TYR A 92 -5.59 -10.24 1.93
CA TYR A 92 -4.97 -8.95 1.75
C TYR A 92 -4.54 -8.75 0.31
N LEU A 93 -4.72 -7.54 -0.20
CA LEU A 93 -3.95 -7.02 -1.33
C LEU A 93 -2.67 -6.44 -0.75
N LEU A 94 -1.53 -6.91 -1.25
CA LEU A 94 -0.22 -6.35 -1.00
C LEU A 94 0.26 -5.71 -2.29
N ARG A 95 0.67 -4.44 -2.19
CA ARG A 95 1.23 -3.69 -3.31
C ARG A 95 2.58 -3.14 -2.91
N ALA A 96 3.61 -3.49 -3.67
CA ALA A 96 4.94 -2.93 -3.55
C ALA A 96 5.21 -2.08 -4.79
N THR A 97 5.61 -0.83 -4.57
CA THR A 97 5.98 0.08 -5.66
C THR A 97 7.47 0.36 -5.60
N PHE A 98 8.06 0.26 -6.77
CA PHE A 98 9.41 0.61 -7.13
C PHE A 98 9.31 1.76 -8.13
N LEU A 99 10.31 2.66 -8.19
CA LEU A 99 10.42 3.78 -9.15
C LEU A 99 9.52 3.71 -10.41
N TYR A 100 9.70 2.70 -11.26
CA TYR A 100 8.95 2.54 -12.52
C TYR A 100 8.14 1.24 -12.60
N GLU A 101 8.01 0.52 -11.49
CA GLU A 101 7.40 -0.79 -11.47
C GLU A 101 6.54 -0.99 -10.23
N MET A 102 5.34 -1.54 -10.42
CA MET A 102 4.45 -1.89 -9.33
C MET A 102 4.15 -3.37 -9.39
N ARG A 103 4.22 -4.05 -8.23
CA ARG A 103 3.81 -5.44 -8.06
C ARG A 103 2.66 -5.49 -7.09
N GLU A 104 1.59 -6.18 -7.48
CA GLU A 104 0.43 -6.38 -6.64
C GLU A 104 0.09 -7.87 -6.58
N LEU A 105 -0.15 -8.36 -5.37
CA LEU A 105 -0.59 -9.72 -5.11
C LEU A 105 -1.76 -9.74 -4.14
N ILE A 106 -2.58 -10.78 -4.23
CA ILE A 106 -3.65 -11.08 -3.27
C ILE A 106 -3.36 -12.43 -2.65
N PHE A 107 -3.32 -12.48 -1.32
CA PHE A 107 -2.98 -13.69 -0.57
C PHE A 107 -3.88 -13.85 0.65
N LEU A 108 -4.01 -15.09 1.12
CA LEU A 108 -4.59 -15.39 2.42
C LEU A 108 -3.47 -15.35 3.48
N ALA A 109 -3.63 -14.52 4.50
CA ALA A 109 -2.73 -14.53 5.64
C ALA A 109 -2.98 -15.79 6.48
N THR A 110 -2.02 -16.70 6.53
CA THR A 110 -2.10 -17.93 7.35
C THR A 110 -1.49 -17.75 8.74
N SER A 111 -0.69 -16.71 8.94
CA SER A 111 0.02 -16.32 10.16
C SER A 111 -0.42 -14.91 10.62
N PRO A 112 -0.24 -14.52 11.89
CA PRO A 112 -0.48 -13.14 12.36
C PRO A 112 0.51 -12.10 11.79
N THR A 113 1.53 -12.52 11.03
CA THR A 113 2.49 -11.63 10.40
C THR A 113 2.74 -12.03 8.95
N VAL A 114 2.99 -11.04 8.09
CA VAL A 114 3.50 -11.24 6.74
C VAL A 114 4.84 -10.53 6.59
N SER A 115 5.79 -11.16 5.88
CA SER A 115 7.08 -10.57 5.58
C SER A 115 7.26 -10.37 4.08
N VAL A 116 7.65 -9.16 3.69
CA VAL A 116 7.99 -8.79 2.31
C VAL A 116 9.48 -8.56 2.24
N CYS A 117 10.20 -9.45 1.57
CA CYS A 117 11.65 -9.46 1.56
C CYS A 117 12.21 -9.05 0.21
N LEU A 118 13.12 -8.09 0.23
CA LEU A 118 13.97 -7.73 -0.89
C LEU A 118 15.29 -8.50 -0.80
N SER A 119 15.75 -9.00 -1.93
CA SER A 119 17.06 -9.64 -2.07
C SER A 119 17.78 -9.07 -3.27
N ASN A 120 19.10 -9.17 -3.28
CA ASN A 120 19.88 -8.75 -4.43
C ASN A 120 19.40 -9.42 -5.73
N ALA A 121 19.25 -8.61 -6.77
CA ALA A 121 18.93 -9.07 -8.11
C ALA A 121 20.23 -9.34 -8.90
N THR A 122 20.11 -9.91 -10.10
CA THR A 122 21.26 -10.05 -11.01
C THR A 122 21.80 -8.70 -11.49
N THR A 123 21.00 -7.64 -11.39
CA THR A 123 21.35 -6.28 -11.82
C THR A 123 20.90 -5.25 -10.78
N GLY A 124 21.85 -4.48 -10.24
CA GLY A 124 21.58 -3.32 -9.39
C GLY A 124 21.31 -3.64 -7.92
N GLN A 125 21.24 -2.58 -7.11
CA GLN A 125 20.87 -2.68 -5.70
C GLN A 125 19.35 -2.81 -5.56
N PRO A 126 18.84 -3.69 -4.68
CA PRO A 126 17.41 -3.77 -4.42
C PRO A 126 16.92 -2.51 -3.70
N PHE A 127 15.77 -1.98 -4.12
CA PHE A 127 15.15 -0.81 -3.52
C PHE A 127 13.62 -0.95 -3.48
N ILE A 128 12.94 -0.08 -2.74
CA ILE A 128 11.48 0.04 -2.67
C ILE A 128 11.10 1.47 -2.32
N SER A 129 10.01 1.97 -2.92
CA SER A 129 9.47 3.31 -2.65
C SER A 129 8.25 3.25 -1.76
N THR A 130 7.31 2.32 -2.03
CA THR A 130 6.13 2.16 -1.19
C THR A 130 5.79 0.70 -0.92
N LEU A 131 5.19 0.47 0.25
CA LEU A 131 4.56 -0.80 0.60
C LEU A 131 3.17 -0.55 1.17
N GLU A 132 2.16 -1.08 0.47
CA GLU A 132 0.75 -0.91 0.82
C GLU A 132 0.13 -2.27 1.12
N LEU A 133 -0.64 -2.35 2.20
CA LEU A 133 -1.44 -3.50 2.57
C LEU A 133 -2.91 -3.07 2.73
N ARG A 134 -3.80 -3.78 2.04
CA ARG A 134 -5.24 -3.51 2.02
C ARG A 134 -6.00 -4.76 2.42
N GLN A 135 -6.75 -4.69 3.50
CA GLN A 135 -7.55 -5.81 4.00
C GLN A 135 -8.83 -5.99 3.19
N PHE A 136 -9.18 -7.23 2.84
CA PHE A 136 -10.49 -7.57 2.30
C PHE A 136 -11.40 -8.18 3.36
N ASN A 137 -12.64 -7.72 3.39
CA ASN A 137 -13.71 -8.35 4.17
C ASN A 137 -14.61 -9.14 3.20
N GLY A 138 -14.60 -10.47 3.31
CA GLY A 138 -15.49 -11.35 2.55
C GLY A 138 -14.79 -12.29 1.56
N SER A 139 -15.57 -12.82 0.62
CA SER A 139 -15.16 -13.86 -0.34
C SER A 139 -14.65 -13.32 -1.67
N VAL A 140 -14.47 -12.00 -1.80
CA VAL A 140 -13.88 -11.38 -2.98
C VAL A 140 -12.45 -11.90 -3.09
N TYR A 141 -12.15 -12.66 -4.16
CA TYR A 141 -10.91 -13.42 -4.36
C TYR A 141 -10.74 -14.73 -3.57
N PHE A 142 -11.80 -15.31 -3.02
CA PHE A 142 -11.73 -16.69 -2.51
C PHE A 142 -11.34 -17.65 -3.64
N THR A 143 -10.35 -18.50 -3.36
CA THR A 143 -10.04 -19.66 -4.20
C THR A 143 -9.79 -20.88 -3.33
N ALA A 144 -10.05 -22.08 -3.85
CA ALA A 144 -9.79 -23.32 -3.13
C ALA A 144 -8.30 -23.59 -2.84
N TYR A 145 -7.39 -22.80 -3.41
CA TYR A 145 -5.93 -23.01 -3.36
C TYR A 145 -5.17 -21.86 -2.66
N GLU A 146 -5.87 -20.89 -2.10
CA GLU A 146 -5.30 -19.66 -1.52
C GLU A 146 -4.39 -19.88 -0.29
N GLU A 147 -4.42 -21.07 0.33
CA GLU A 147 -3.48 -21.44 1.40
C GLU A 147 -2.07 -21.74 0.88
N HIS A 148 -1.93 -22.09 -0.40
CA HIS A 148 -0.67 -22.50 -1.01
C HIS A 148 -0.20 -21.54 -2.12
N PHE A 149 -1.11 -20.71 -2.63
CA PHE A 149 -0.85 -19.81 -3.75
C PHE A 149 -1.42 -18.42 -3.48
N TYR A 150 -0.81 -17.43 -4.13
CA TYR A 150 -1.31 -16.07 -4.21
C TYR A 150 -1.77 -15.77 -5.63
N LEU A 151 -2.67 -14.80 -5.78
CA LEU A 151 -3.04 -14.25 -7.08
C LEU A 151 -2.11 -13.09 -7.41
N SER A 152 -1.50 -13.12 -8.58
CA SER A 152 -0.82 -11.97 -9.16
C SER A 152 -1.78 -11.25 -10.10
N VAL A 153 -1.76 -9.91 -10.09
CA VAL A 153 -2.62 -9.13 -10.98
C VAL A 153 -2.13 -9.24 -12.42
N SER A 154 -2.97 -9.83 -13.28
CA SER A 154 -2.76 -9.81 -14.73
C SER A 154 -3.22 -8.49 -15.34
N ALA A 155 -4.49 -8.14 -15.15
CA ALA A 155 -5.06 -6.87 -15.60
C ALA A 155 -6.19 -6.42 -14.66
N ARG A 156 -6.34 -5.10 -14.53
CA ARG A 156 -7.48 -4.44 -13.88
C ARG A 156 -7.76 -3.16 -14.64
N ILE A 157 -8.83 -3.16 -15.42
CA ILE A 157 -9.11 -2.15 -16.44
C ILE A 157 -10.52 -1.59 -16.20
N ASN A 158 -10.63 -0.27 -16.18
CA ASN A 158 -11.89 0.47 -16.19
C ASN A 158 -12.27 0.71 -17.66
N PHE A 159 -13.23 -0.08 -18.18
CA PHE A 159 -13.68 0.04 -19.57
C PHE A 159 -14.67 1.20 -19.72
N GLY A 160 -14.51 1.99 -20.78
CA GLY A 160 -15.33 3.18 -21.02
C GLY A 160 -15.04 4.30 -20.03
N ALA A 161 -13.79 4.43 -19.58
CA ALA A 161 -13.41 5.46 -18.64
C ALA A 161 -13.49 6.86 -19.28
N ASP A 162 -14.07 7.82 -18.56
CA ASP A 162 -14.20 9.21 -19.02
C ASP A 162 -12.87 10.00 -19.00
N SER A 163 -11.83 9.44 -18.38
CA SER A 163 -10.50 10.06 -18.30
C SER A 163 -9.38 9.02 -18.21
N GLU A 164 -8.12 9.47 -18.30
CA GLU A 164 -6.94 8.64 -18.10
C GLU A 164 -6.63 8.36 -16.62
N ALA A 165 -7.23 9.12 -15.70
CA ALA A 165 -7.00 8.97 -14.27
C ALA A 165 -7.51 7.60 -13.79
N PRO A 166 -6.75 6.88 -12.96
CA PRO A 166 -7.18 5.60 -12.44
C PRO A 166 -8.30 5.77 -11.40
N VAL A 167 -9.24 4.83 -11.39
CA VAL A 167 -10.23 4.73 -10.29
C VAL A 167 -9.62 3.88 -9.17
N ARG A 168 -9.66 4.40 -7.94
CA ARG A 168 -9.20 3.70 -6.73
C ARG A 168 -9.95 4.22 -5.50
N TYR A 169 -9.36 4.13 -4.31
CA TYR A 169 -9.94 4.72 -3.10
C TYR A 169 -10.24 6.22 -3.28
N PRO A 170 -11.36 6.76 -2.75
CA PRO A 170 -12.40 6.09 -1.97
C PRO A 170 -13.48 5.36 -2.79
N ASP A 171 -13.50 5.50 -4.12
CA ASP A 171 -14.53 4.88 -4.98
C ASP A 171 -14.45 3.34 -4.98
N ASP A 172 -13.24 2.79 -4.92
CA ASP A 172 -13.01 1.37 -4.61
C ASP A 172 -12.64 1.21 -3.12
N PRO A 173 -13.52 0.64 -2.29
CA PRO A 173 -13.29 0.46 -0.85
C PRO A 173 -12.24 -0.62 -0.53
N PHE A 174 -11.56 -1.20 -1.52
CA PHE A 174 -10.40 -2.05 -1.27
C PHE A 174 -9.13 -1.44 -1.86
N ASP A 175 -9.20 -0.18 -2.28
CA ASP A 175 -8.10 0.58 -2.88
C ASP A 175 -7.41 -0.18 -4.02
N ARG A 176 -8.21 -0.92 -4.80
CA ARG A 176 -7.73 -1.53 -6.04
C ARG A 176 -7.62 -0.44 -7.09
N ILE A 177 -6.51 -0.43 -7.82
CA ILE A 177 -6.26 0.55 -8.88
C ILE A 177 -6.79 0.02 -10.20
N TRP A 178 -7.81 0.66 -10.75
CA TRP A 178 -8.39 0.36 -12.06
C TRP A 178 -7.88 1.37 -13.08
N SER A 179 -7.01 0.90 -13.99
CA SER A 179 -6.47 1.75 -15.05
C SER A 179 -7.51 1.98 -16.13
N SER A 180 -7.59 3.22 -16.64
CA SER A 180 -8.38 3.54 -17.82
C SER A 180 -8.01 2.65 -19.01
N ASP A 181 -9.01 2.23 -19.79
CA ASP A 181 -8.83 1.46 -21.01
C ASP A 181 -8.15 2.24 -22.14
N SER A 182 -8.06 3.57 -22.04
CA SER A 182 -7.24 4.40 -22.93
C SER A 182 -5.73 4.22 -22.68
N ILE A 183 -5.33 3.95 -21.43
CA ILE A 183 -3.93 3.75 -21.01
C ILE A 183 -3.55 2.28 -21.06
N LYS A 184 -4.39 1.40 -20.51
CA LYS A 184 -4.12 -0.03 -20.41
C LYS A 184 -5.15 -0.81 -21.22
N LYS A 185 -4.73 -1.25 -22.41
CA LYS A 185 -5.58 -2.05 -23.28
C LYS A 185 -5.70 -3.49 -22.77
N ALA A 186 -6.86 -4.09 -23.00
CA ALA A 186 -7.02 -5.53 -22.80
C ALA A 186 -6.02 -6.27 -23.69
N ILE A 187 -5.35 -7.27 -23.13
CA ILE A 187 -4.55 -8.20 -23.93
C ILE A 187 -5.56 -8.99 -24.76
N THR A 188 -5.58 -8.78 -26.08
CA THR A 188 -6.26 -9.69 -27.01
C THR A 188 -5.46 -10.98 -26.98
N LEU A 189 -6.02 -12.04 -26.38
CA LEU A 189 -5.50 -13.40 -26.46
C LEU A 189 -5.76 -14.00 -27.84
#